data_AF-A0A7I9Y7X1-F1
#
_entry.id   AF-A0A7I9Y7X1-F1
#
_cell.length_a   1.000
_cell.length_b   1.000
_cell.length_c   1.000
_cell.angle_alpha   90.00
_cell.angle_beta   90.00
_cell.angle_gamma   90.00
#
_symmetry.space_group_name_H-M   'P 1'
#
loop_
_entity.id
_entity.type
_entity.pdbx_description
1 polymer ?
#
loop_
_entity_poly.entity_id
_entity_poly.type
_entity_poly.pdbx_seq_one_letter_code
_entity_poly.pdbx_strand_id
1 'polypeptide(L)'
;MARKQGAAPTVEARTRAEYAELLDEIGGGRVTFSPDEAAMVETAVRLAQRIELLQRALDGEAGRPEPDPAILVRLSAEVRASEKESVLMWGRVRRGLERTVAGAGPVAPTSRPAAVRGAGHAGGRRNHG
;
A
#
# COMPACT_ATOMS: atom_id res chain seq x y z
N MET A 1 -32.80 21.18 -6.37
CA MET A 1 -31.32 21.01 -6.33
C MET A 1 -31.02 19.57 -5.96
N ALA A 2 -30.58 18.76 -6.93
CA ALA A 2 -30.25 17.36 -6.69
C ALA A 2 -28.92 17.26 -5.94
N ARG A 3 -28.91 16.67 -4.74
CA ARG A 3 -27.68 16.30 -4.05
C ARG A 3 -27.01 15.23 -4.91
N LYS A 4 -25.87 15.56 -5.53
CA LYS A 4 -24.96 14.53 -6.08
C LYS A 4 -24.54 13.67 -4.89
N GLN A 5 -25.18 12.51 -4.73
CA GLN A 5 -24.63 11.44 -3.90
C GLN A 5 -23.29 11.09 -4.53
N GLY A 6 -22.20 11.54 -3.91
CA GLY A 6 -20.85 11.26 -4.40
C GLY A 6 -20.69 9.75 -4.48
N ALA A 7 -20.33 9.24 -5.66
CA ALA A 7 -20.01 7.83 -5.82
C ALA A 7 -18.99 7.44 -4.75
N ALA A 8 -19.19 6.29 -4.11
CA ALA A 8 -18.24 5.77 -3.14
C ALA A 8 -16.84 5.75 -3.81
N PRO A 9 -15.79 6.19 -3.10
CA PRO A 9 -14.45 6.24 -3.68
C PRO A 9 -14.03 4.82 -4.12
N THR A 10 -13.43 4.74 -5.31
CA THR A 10 -12.92 3.47 -5.85
C THR A 10 -11.88 2.87 -4.89
N VAL A 11 -11.66 1.55 -4.94
CA VAL A 11 -10.60 0.92 -4.13
C VAL A 11 -9.25 1.58 -4.37
N GLU A 12 -8.94 1.89 -5.63
CA GLU A 12 -7.72 2.63 -5.95
C GLU A 12 -7.65 3.98 -5.24
N ALA A 13 -8.72 4.78 -5.29
CA ALA A 13 -8.74 6.09 -4.62
C ALA A 13 -8.60 5.96 -3.10
N ARG A 14 -9.24 4.97 -2.48
CA ARG A 14 -9.11 4.70 -1.04
C ARG A 14 -7.70 4.27 -0.66
N THR A 15 -7.14 3.29 -1.36
CA THR A 15 -5.79 2.77 -1.07
C THR A 15 -4.72 3.84 -1.30
N ARG A 16 -4.86 4.69 -2.32
CA ARG A 16 -3.96 5.84 -2.53
C ARG A 16 -4.09 6.89 -1.41
N ALA A 17 -5.29 7.12 -0.90
CA ALA A 17 -5.51 8.01 0.25
C ALA A 17 -4.90 7.45 1.54
N GLU A 18 -5.12 6.17 1.85
CA GLU A 18 -4.48 5.49 3.00
C GLU A 18 -2.95 5.55 2.91
N TYR A 19 -2.39 5.38 1.70
CA TYR A 19 -0.96 5.55 1.48
C TYR A 19 -0.52 6.99 1.75
N ALA A 20 -1.26 7.99 1.26
CA ALA A 20 -0.97 9.40 1.50
C ALA A 20 -0.98 9.75 2.99
N GLU A 21 -1.97 9.27 3.74
CA GLU A 21 -2.05 9.45 5.19
C GLU A 21 -0.86 8.81 5.92
N LEU A 22 -0.46 7.59 5.54
CA LEU A 22 0.72 6.93 6.11
C LEU A 22 2.00 7.73 5.88
N LEU A 23 2.13 8.37 4.71
CA LEU A 23 3.28 9.22 4.40
C LEU A 23 3.26 10.52 5.19
N ASP A 24 2.10 11.14 5.37
CA ASP A 24 1.99 12.33 6.19
C ASP A 24 2.27 12.02 7.66
N GLU A 25 1.80 10.87 8.15
CA GLU A 25 2.07 10.37 9.50
C GLU A 25 3.58 10.19 9.73
N ILE A 26 4.27 9.47 8.84
CA ILE A 26 5.68 9.08 9.05
C ILE A 26 6.66 10.14 8.52
N GLY A 27 6.41 10.66 7.32
CA GLY A 27 7.26 11.58 6.59
C GLY A 27 6.95 13.06 6.86
N GLY A 28 5.82 13.39 7.50
CA GLY A 28 5.46 14.76 7.86
C GLY A 28 5.43 15.73 6.66
N GLY A 29 5.05 15.25 5.47
CA GLY A 29 5.01 16.00 4.21
C GLY A 29 6.39 16.35 3.61
N ARG A 30 7.49 15.74 4.09
CA ARG A 30 8.88 16.13 3.76
C ARG A 30 9.61 15.16 2.83
N VAL A 31 9.05 13.99 2.53
CA VAL A 31 9.70 12.94 1.73
C VAL A 31 9.22 13.02 0.28
N THR A 32 10.12 13.33 -0.65
CA THR A 32 9.88 13.20 -2.09
C THR A 32 10.10 11.76 -2.53
N PHE A 33 9.12 11.20 -3.25
CA PHE A 33 9.08 9.79 -3.63
C PHE A 33 10.30 9.30 -4.43
N SER A 34 10.75 8.10 -4.11
CA SER A 34 11.58 7.29 -5.00
C SER A 34 10.71 6.47 -5.98
N PRO A 35 11.24 6.05 -7.14
CA PRO A 35 10.53 5.14 -8.05
C PRO A 35 10.05 3.83 -7.39
N ASP A 36 10.79 3.35 -6.38
CA ASP A 36 10.44 2.15 -5.63
C ASP A 36 9.15 2.35 -4.80
N GLU A 37 8.90 3.57 -4.31
CA GLU A 37 7.68 3.89 -3.56
C GLU A 37 6.44 3.98 -4.45
N ALA A 38 6.56 4.50 -5.67
CA ALA A 38 5.48 4.48 -6.65
C ALA A 38 5.09 3.03 -7.02
N ALA A 39 6.07 2.15 -7.20
CA ALA A 39 5.82 0.72 -7.44
C ALA A 39 5.14 0.03 -6.24
N MET A 40 5.42 0.48 -5.01
CA MET A 40 4.74 0.01 -3.81
C MET A 40 3.26 0.42 -3.80
N VAL A 41 2.94 1.68 -4.14
CA VAL A 41 1.53 2.13 -4.25
C VAL A 41 0.75 1.29 -5.25
N GLU A 42 1.30 1.06 -6.44
CA GLU A 42 0.66 0.23 -7.46
C GLU A 42 0.43 -1.21 -6.97
N THR A 43 1.39 -1.77 -6.24
CA THR A 43 1.25 -3.10 -5.63
C THR A 43 0.14 -3.12 -4.58
N ALA A 44 0.05 -2.10 -3.72
CA ALA A 44 -1.02 -1.99 -2.72
C ALA A 44 -2.40 -1.91 -3.40
N VAL A 45 -2.53 -1.07 -4.44
CA VAL A 45 -3.78 -0.92 -5.20
C VAL A 45 -4.22 -2.26 -5.81
N ARG A 46 -3.30 -2.98 -6.48
CA ARG A 46 -3.60 -4.28 -7.08
C ARG A 46 -4.06 -5.30 -6.05
N LEU A 47 -3.41 -5.32 -4.89
CA LEU A 47 -3.76 -6.25 -3.83
C LEU A 47 -5.11 -5.94 -3.20
N ALA A 48 -5.40 -4.66 -2.96
CA ALA A 48 -6.71 -4.22 -2.46
C ALA A 48 -7.83 -4.54 -3.45
N GLN A 49 -7.60 -4.35 -4.75
CA GLN A 49 -8.54 -4.73 -5.81
C GLN A 49 -8.78 -6.25 -5.83
N ARG A 50 -7.72 -7.05 -5.68
CA ARG A 50 -7.84 -8.52 -5.59
C ARG A 50 -8.70 -8.93 -4.39
N ILE A 51 -8.45 -8.36 -3.21
CA ILE A 51 -9.25 -8.64 -2.00
C ILE A 51 -10.72 -8.31 -2.25
N GLU A 52 -11.02 -7.14 -2.81
CA GLU A 52 -12.40 -6.75 -3.10
C GLU A 52 -13.09 -7.71 -4.08
N LEU A 53 -12.39 -8.13 -5.14
CA LEU A 53 -12.93 -9.09 -6.11
C LEU A 53 -13.19 -10.46 -5.46
N LEU A 54 -12.26 -10.95 -4.64
CA LEU A 54 -12.42 -12.21 -3.92
C LEU A 54 -13.58 -12.14 -2.91
N GLN A 55 -13.73 -11.02 -2.21
CA GLN A 55 -14.83 -10.81 -1.28
C GLN A 55 -16.18 -10.80 -2.01
N ARG A 56 -16.29 -10.08 -3.13
CA ARG A 56 -17.51 -10.10 -3.96
C ARG A 56 -17.84 -11.48 -4.49
N ALA A 57 -16.82 -12.26 -4.89
CA ALA A 57 -17.01 -13.64 -5.33
C ALA A 57 -17.49 -14.53 -4.18
N LEU A 58 -16.91 -14.37 -2.98
CA LEU A 58 -17.31 -15.09 -1.78
C LEU A 58 -18.76 -14.80 -1.40
N ASP A 59 -19.12 -13.52 -1.35
CA ASP A 59 -20.49 -13.08 -1.05
C ASP A 59 -21.47 -13.59 -2.12
N GLY A 60 -21.05 -13.59 -3.39
CA GLY A 60 -21.84 -14.11 -4.51
C GLY A 60 -22.10 -15.61 -4.44
N GLU A 61 -21.13 -16.41 -4.03
CA GLU A 61 -21.32 -17.85 -3.81
C GLU A 61 -22.18 -18.11 -2.57
N ALA A 62 -21.90 -17.41 -1.46
CA ALA A 62 -22.62 -17.58 -0.20
C ALA A 62 -24.10 -17.21 -0.30
N GLY A 63 -24.46 -16.29 -1.19
CA GLY A 63 -25.83 -15.88 -1.45
C GLY A 63 -26.64 -16.83 -2.35
N ARG A 64 -26.05 -17.94 -2.83
CA ARG A 64 -26.77 -18.91 -3.68
C ARG A 64 -27.76 -19.74 -2.86
N PRO A 65 -28.84 -20.26 -3.49
CA PRO A 65 -29.77 -21.18 -2.83
C PRO A 65 -29.11 -22.46 -2.30
N GLU A 66 -28.08 -22.93 -3.01
CA GLU A 66 -27.25 -24.07 -2.63
C GLU A 66 -25.78 -23.71 -2.89
N PRO A 67 -25.11 -23.07 -1.91
CA PRO A 67 -23.70 -22.69 -2.04
C PRO A 67 -22.79 -23.91 -2.08
N ASP A 68 -21.77 -23.91 -2.94
CA ASP A 68 -20.75 -24.95 -2.95
C ASP A 68 -19.75 -24.76 -1.79
N PRO A 69 -19.70 -25.66 -0.78
CA PRO A 69 -18.81 -25.52 0.36
C PRO A 69 -17.32 -25.50 -0.02
N ALA A 70 -16.92 -26.20 -1.09
CA ALA A 70 -15.54 -26.25 -1.53
C ALA A 70 -15.11 -24.89 -2.13
N ILE A 71 -16.01 -24.23 -2.86
CA ILE A 71 -15.77 -22.88 -3.40
C ILE A 71 -15.68 -21.86 -2.25
N LEU A 72 -16.60 -21.92 -1.28
CA LEU A 72 -16.59 -21.02 -0.11
C LEU A 72 -15.28 -21.14 0.68
N VAL A 73 -14.83 -22.36 0.98
CA VAL A 73 -13.57 -22.60 1.69
C VAL A 73 -12.39 -22.04 0.91
N ARG A 74 -12.33 -22.28 -0.40
CA ARG A 74 -11.26 -21.79 -1.27
C ARG A 74 -11.22 -20.26 -1.32
N LEU A 75 -12.35 -19.62 -1.56
CA LEU A 75 -12.43 -18.15 -1.62
C LEU A 75 -12.08 -17.52 -0.27
N SER A 76 -12.57 -18.08 0.84
CA SER A 76 -12.23 -17.61 2.18
C SER A 76 -10.73 -17.72 2.47
N ALA A 77 -10.08 -18.81 2.04
CA ALA A 77 -8.64 -18.98 2.19
C ALA A 77 -7.84 -17.94 1.36
N GLU A 78 -8.26 -17.69 0.12
CA GLU A 78 -7.63 -16.70 -0.76
C GLU A 78 -7.79 -15.26 -0.24
N VAL A 79 -8.95 -14.90 0.33
CA VAL A 79 -9.15 -13.60 0.99
C VAL A 79 -8.15 -13.44 2.13
N ARG A 80 -8.10 -14.41 3.06
CA ARG A 80 -7.18 -14.36 4.22
C ARG A 80 -5.71 -14.31 3.81
N ALA A 81 -5.34 -15.05 2.76
CA ALA A 81 -3.99 -15.03 2.22
C ALA A 81 -3.64 -13.63 1.67
N SER A 82 -4.56 -13.02 0.93
CA SER A 82 -4.38 -11.69 0.33
C SER A 82 -4.35 -10.58 1.40
N GLU A 83 -5.19 -10.68 2.43
CA GLU A 83 -5.15 -9.77 3.60
C GLU A 83 -3.81 -9.84 4.33
N LYS A 84 -3.31 -11.07 4.57
CA LYS A 84 -2.00 -11.26 5.19
C LYS A 84 -0.88 -10.66 4.34
N GLU A 85 -0.93 -10.85 3.02
CA GLU A 85 0.02 -10.23 2.09
C GLU A 85 -0.03 -8.71 2.20
N SER A 86 -1.22 -8.12 2.31
CA SER A 86 -1.43 -6.68 2.43
C SER A 86 -0.79 -6.14 3.71
N VAL A 87 -1.06 -6.77 4.85
CA VAL A 87 -0.46 -6.39 6.14
C VAL A 87 1.07 -6.48 6.09
N LEU A 88 1.63 -7.55 5.52
CA LEU A 88 3.08 -7.72 5.41
C LEU A 88 3.72 -6.67 4.49
N MET A 89 3.04 -6.32 3.40
CA MET A 89 3.45 -5.29 2.46
C MET A 89 3.45 -3.92 3.13
N TRP A 90 2.35 -3.53 3.79
CA TRP A 90 2.26 -2.29 4.56
C TRP A 90 3.31 -2.19 5.67
N GLY A 91 3.58 -3.28 6.37
CA GLY A 91 4.66 -3.34 7.35
C GLY A 91 6.05 -3.09 6.73
N ARG A 92 6.31 -3.55 5.50
CA ARG A 92 7.55 -3.25 4.78
C ARG A 92 7.62 -1.79 4.36
N VAL A 93 6.53 -1.22 3.85
CA VAL A 93 6.41 0.19 3.46
C VAL A 93 6.73 1.09 4.66
N ARG A 94 6.02 0.92 5.78
CA ARG A 94 6.24 1.71 7.01
C ARG A 94 7.70 1.65 7.46
N ARG A 95 8.30 0.46 7.55
CA ARG A 95 9.71 0.30 7.94
C ARG A 95 10.68 0.96 6.94
N GLY A 96 10.35 0.96 5.66
CA GLY A 96 11.10 1.66 4.62
C GLY A 96 11.10 3.17 4.86
N LEU A 97 9.91 3.74 5.05
CA LEU A 97 9.72 5.16 5.32
C LEU A 97 10.40 5.60 6.62
N GLU A 98 10.25 4.83 7.70
CA GLU A 98 10.92 5.10 8.98
C GLU A 98 12.45 5.17 8.83
N ARG A 99 13.05 4.27 8.03
CA ARG A 99 14.49 4.31 7.74
C ARG A 99 14.88 5.53 6.90
N THR A 100 14.10 5.87 5.89
CA THR A 100 14.33 7.05 5.05
C THR A 100 14.30 8.33 5.88
N VAL A 101 13.31 8.47 6.78
CA VAL A 101 13.18 9.62 7.68
C VAL A 101 14.33 9.68 8.68
N ALA A 102 14.70 8.56 9.30
CA ALA A 102 15.84 8.51 10.22
C ALA A 102 17.18 8.89 9.54
N GLY A 103 17.37 8.47 8.28
CA GLY A 103 18.54 8.81 7.49
C GLY A 103 18.60 10.27 7.02
N ALA A 104 17.45 10.95 6.93
CA ALA A 104 17.37 12.36 6.52
C ALA A 104 17.85 13.35 7.61
N GLY A 105 18.05 12.88 8.86
CA GLY A 105 18.51 13.70 9.99
C GLY A 105 17.48 14.71 10.53
N PRO A 106 17.74 15.36 11.69
CA PRO A 106 16.85 16.38 12.23
C PRO A 106 16.84 17.61 11.32
N VAL A 107 15.65 18.01 10.88
CA VAL A 107 15.45 19.20 10.06
C VAL A 107 15.69 20.43 10.94
N ALA A 108 16.76 21.18 10.69
CA ALA A 108 16.90 22.52 11.28
C ALA A 108 15.68 23.36 10.88
N PRO A 109 15.10 24.17 11.79
CA PRO A 109 13.84 24.89 11.56
C PRO A 109 14.06 26.07 10.62
N THR A 110 14.33 25.81 9.34
CA THR A 110 14.42 26.84 8.29
C THR A 110 13.84 26.30 7.00
N SER A 111 12.55 26.60 6.79
CA SER A 111 11.92 26.96 5.52
C SER A 111 12.52 26.41 4.21
N ARG A 112 12.75 25.10 4.10
CA ARG A 112 12.86 24.40 2.81
C ARG A 112 12.71 22.89 2.99
N PRO A 113 11.84 22.21 2.23
CA PRO A 113 11.81 20.75 2.20
C PRO A 113 13.16 20.26 1.67
N ALA A 114 13.87 19.47 2.46
CA ALA A 114 15.08 18.80 2.03
C ALA A 114 14.67 17.69 1.06
N ALA A 115 14.81 17.93 -0.24
CA ALA A 115 14.62 16.89 -1.25
C ALA A 115 15.64 15.78 -1.02
N VAL A 116 15.19 14.66 -0.45
CA VAL A 116 16.00 13.44 -0.36
C VAL A 116 16.19 12.93 -1.79
N ARG A 117 17.33 13.25 -2.40
CA ARG A 117 17.76 12.63 -3.65
C ARG A 117 18.01 11.16 -3.34
N GLY A 118 17.28 10.28 -4.04
CA GLY A 118 17.41 8.84 -3.94
C GLY A 118 18.88 8.42 -3.94
N ALA A 119 19.30 7.78 -2.85
CA ALA A 119 20.60 7.13 -2.78
C ALA A 119 20.58 5.98 -3.79
N GLY A 120 21.13 6.25 -4.98
CA GLY A 120 21.37 5.24 -6.00
C GLY A 120 22.18 4.09 -5.42
N HIS A 121 21.80 2.88 -5.84
CA HIS A 121 22.49 1.62 -5.58
C HIS A 121 24.02 1.76 -5.50
N ALA A 122 24.57 1.69 -4.29
CA ALA A 122 25.96 1.32 -4.11
C ALA A 122 26.07 -0.21 -4.24
N GLY A 123 26.17 -0.67 -5.49
CA GLY A 123 26.62 -2.02 -5.82
C GLY A 123 28.04 -2.23 -5.30
N GLY A 124 28.15 -2.76 -4.09
CA GLY A 124 29.41 -3.20 -3.51
C GLY A 124 29.86 -4.51 -4.16
N ARG A 125 30.51 -4.42 -5.33
CA ARG A 125 31.49 -5.43 -5.78
C ARG A 125 32.48 -5.63 -4.63
N ARG A 126 32.50 -6.82 -4.02
CA ARG A 126 33.65 -7.25 -3.23
C ARG A 126 34.57 -8.07 -4.12
N ASN A 127 35.80 -7.59 -4.13
CA ASN A 127 36.90 -7.87 -5.05
C ASN A 127 37.46 -9.28 -4.83
N HIS A 128 37.99 -9.85 -5.91
CA HIS A 128 39.01 -10.90 -5.84
C HIS A 128 40.25 -10.37 -5.11
N GLY A 129 40.87 -11.24 -4.32
CA GLY A 129 42.14 -11.04 -3.63
C GLY A 129 42.46 -12.27 -2.82
#